data_AF-A0A954CGS5-F1
#
_entry.id   AF-A0A954CGS5-F1
#
_cell.length_a   1.000
_cell.length_b   1.000
_cell.length_c   1.000
_cell.angle_alpha   90.00
_cell.angle_beta   90.00
_cell.angle_gamma   90.00
#
_symmetry.space_group_name_H-M   'P 1'
#
loop_
_entity.id
_entity.type
_entity.pdbx_description
1 polymer ?
#
loop_
_entity_poly.entity_id
_entity_poly.type
_entity_poly.pdbx_seq_one_letter_code
_entity_poly.pdbx_strand_id
1 'polypeptide(L)'
;MLDFKKLPAEEQQVIRDELQRRYLAADGEDIDLAIKRYRRILAEHDRELEHVSQMDFEKPYRWRVAPGIALRAEKALELQKKKRNELLHDLYTEIMRERGLPEKARPVAKAADVPSPEQVEELTTQFAEAMKEFKQWKTEGQEASPPNSSAA
;
A
#
# COMPACT_ATOMS: atom_id res chain seq x y z
N MET A 1 -6.02 -5.11 -26.45
CA MET A 1 -5.59 -4.76 -25.08
C MET A 1 -4.62 -5.83 -24.59
N LEU A 2 -3.33 -5.51 -24.45
CA LEU A 2 -2.38 -6.40 -23.78
C LEU A 2 -2.50 -6.17 -22.27
N ASP A 3 -2.88 -7.22 -21.55
CA ASP A 3 -2.87 -7.19 -20.09
C ASP A 3 -1.44 -7.35 -19.60
N PHE A 4 -1.01 -6.55 -18.62
CA PHE A 4 0.26 -6.74 -17.93
C PHE A 4 0.42 -8.18 -17.40
N LYS A 5 -0.69 -8.83 -17.02
CA LYS A 5 -0.76 -10.24 -16.61
C LYS A 5 -0.53 -11.25 -17.76
N LYS A 6 -0.57 -10.81 -19.02
CA LYS A 6 -0.35 -11.64 -20.22
C LYS A 6 1.09 -11.55 -20.74
N LEU A 7 1.91 -10.66 -20.18
CA LEU A 7 3.34 -10.62 -20.49
C LEU A 7 4.05 -11.83 -19.85
N PRO A 8 5.13 -12.36 -20.46
CA PRO A 8 6.00 -13.32 -19.82
C PRO A 8 6.45 -12.84 -18.44
N ALA A 9 6.62 -13.77 -17.49
CA ALA A 9 7.02 -13.43 -16.12
C ALA A 9 8.34 -12.63 -16.08
N GLU A 10 9.27 -12.93 -16.99
CA GLU A 10 10.53 -12.19 -17.15
C GLU A 10 10.31 -10.74 -17.57
N GLU A 11 9.41 -10.47 -18.52
CA GLU A 11 9.09 -9.10 -18.93
C GLU A 11 8.35 -8.32 -17.85
N GLN A 12 7.45 -8.98 -17.10
CA GLN A 12 6.81 -8.38 -15.94
C GLN A 12 7.83 -7.98 -14.87
N GLN A 13 8.83 -8.85 -14.62
CA GLN A 13 9.88 -8.57 -13.65
C GLN A 13 10.76 -7.41 -14.10
N VAL A 14 11.18 -7.39 -15.37
CA VAL A 14 11.96 -6.29 -15.94
C VAL A 14 11.22 -4.95 -15.83
N ILE A 15 9.91 -4.92 -16.09
CA ILE A 15 9.12 -3.69 -15.95
C ILE A 15 9.00 -3.27 -14.47
N ARG A 16 8.86 -4.23 -13.55
CA ARG A 16 8.82 -3.94 -12.11
C ARG A 16 10.14 -3.37 -11.61
N ASP A 17 11.27 -3.97 -11.98
CA ASP A 17 12.59 -3.52 -11.55
C ASP A 17 12.89 -2.12 -12.10
N GLU A 18 12.54 -1.87 -13.36
CA GLU A 18 12.67 -0.57 -13.99
C GLU A 18 11.78 0.49 -13.32
N LEU A 19 10.51 0.15 -13.05
CA LEU A 19 9.58 1.03 -12.35
C LEU A 19 10.08 1.37 -10.95
N GLN A 20 10.58 0.38 -10.21
CA GLN A 20 11.14 0.58 -8.88
C GLN A 20 12.36 1.48 -8.92
N ARG A 21 13.27 1.27 -9.88
CA ARG A 21 14.46 2.11 -10.07
C ARG A 21 14.10 3.57 -10.36
N ARG A 22 13.15 3.81 -11.27
CA ARG A 22 12.69 5.17 -11.59
C ARG A 22 11.94 5.82 -10.43
N TYR A 23 11.14 5.04 -9.70
CA TYR A 23 10.42 5.52 -8.53
C TYR A 23 11.39 5.99 -7.44
N LEU A 24 12.44 5.23 -7.17
CA LEU A 24 13.49 5.64 -6.23
C LEU A 24 14.26 6.88 -6.72
N ALA A 25 14.54 6.97 -8.02
CA ALA A 25 15.19 8.15 -8.61
C ALA A 25 14.32 9.42 -8.59
N ALA A 26 13.00 9.28 -8.45
CA ALA A 26 12.03 10.36 -8.35
C ALA A 26 11.63 10.67 -6.89
N ASP A 27 12.50 10.35 -5.93
CA ASP A 27 12.30 10.54 -4.49
C ASP A 27 11.05 9.84 -3.93
N GLY A 28 10.63 8.73 -4.55
CA GLY A 28 9.47 7.95 -4.09
C GLY A 28 9.62 7.42 -2.66
N GLU A 29 10.85 7.22 -2.19
CA GLU A 29 11.14 6.82 -0.81
C GLU A 29 10.67 7.86 0.21
N ASP A 30 10.78 9.15 -0.08
CA ASP A 30 10.31 10.21 0.81
C ASP A 30 8.79 10.21 0.95
N ILE A 31 8.08 9.89 -0.14
CA ILE A 31 6.63 9.72 -0.13
C ILE A 31 6.24 8.53 0.76
N ASP A 32 6.93 7.40 0.62
CA ASP A 32 6.70 6.20 1.43
C ASP A 32 7.02 6.44 2.91
N LEU A 33 8.09 7.17 3.21
CA LEU A 33 8.45 7.56 4.57
C LEU A 33 7.39 8.47 5.19
N ALA A 34 6.87 9.44 4.43
CA ALA A 34 5.77 10.30 4.86
C ALA A 34 4.49 9.50 5.15
N ILE A 35 4.12 8.57 4.27
CA ILE A 35 2.99 7.64 4.47
C ILE A 35 3.18 6.84 5.76
N LYS A 36 4.37 6.27 5.99
CA LYS A 36 4.69 5.51 7.19
C LYS A 36 4.57 6.35 8.46
N ARG A 37 5.03 7.60 8.41
CA ARG A 37 4.93 8.55 9.53
C ARG A 37 3.47 8.86 9.87
N TYR A 38 2.64 9.19 8.88
CA TYR A 38 1.23 9.52 9.14
C TYR A 38 0.43 8.32 9.63
N ARG A 39 0.67 7.11 9.08
CA ARG A 39 0.09 5.86 9.61
C ARG A 39 0.44 5.63 11.08
N ARG A 40 1.67 5.92 11.49
CA ARG A 40 2.09 5.80 12.89
C ARG A 40 1.36 6.78 13.80
N ILE A 41 1.16 8.03 13.35
CA ILE A 41 0.42 9.05 14.10
C ILE A 41 -1.04 8.60 14.30
N LEU A 42 -1.68 8.08 13.25
CA LEU A 42 -3.07 7.59 13.33
C LEU A 42 -3.17 6.37 14.24
N ALA A 43 -2.27 5.39 14.10
CA ALA A 43 -2.26 4.21 14.97
C ALA A 43 -2.05 4.55 16.45
N GLU A 44 -1.27 5.59 16.77
CA GLU A 44 -1.15 6.06 18.16
C GLU A 44 -2.46 6.68 18.63
N HIS A 45 -3.11 7.51 17.81
CA HIS A 45 -4.41 8.09 18.13
C HIS A 45 -5.50 7.03 18.32
N ASP A 46 -5.54 6.00 17.48
CA ASP A 46 -6.54 4.91 17.59
C ASP A 46 -6.38 4.15 18.90
N ARG A 47 -5.14 3.86 19.32
CA ARG A 47 -4.85 3.28 20.64
C ARG A 47 -5.27 4.19 21.79
N GLU A 48 -5.12 5.50 21.62
CA GLU A 48 -5.58 6.47 22.61
C GLU A 48 -7.11 6.52 22.69
N LEU A 49 -7.82 6.43 21.56
CA LEU A 49 -9.27 6.30 21.55
C LEU A 49 -9.74 5.04 22.27
N GLU A 50 -9.13 3.90 21.98
CA GLU A 50 -9.41 2.63 22.67
C GLU A 50 -9.22 2.79 24.19
N HIS A 51 -8.12 3.42 24.61
CA HIS A 51 -7.85 3.66 26.01
C HIS A 51 -8.87 4.62 26.66
N VAL A 52 -9.16 5.77 26.03
CA VAL A 52 -10.11 6.77 26.54
C VAL A 52 -11.52 6.18 26.65
N SER A 53 -11.93 5.32 25.72
CA SER A 53 -13.25 4.67 25.76
C SER A 53 -13.46 3.78 27.00
N GLN A 54 -12.39 3.38 27.67
CA GLN A 54 -12.41 2.55 28.87
C GLN A 54 -12.23 3.38 30.16
N MET A 55 -12.00 4.69 30.03
CA MET A 55 -11.76 5.58 31.15
C MET A 55 -13.05 6.20 31.68
N ASP A 56 -13.01 6.54 32.97
CA ASP A 56 -14.02 7.38 33.60
C ASP A 56 -13.85 8.84 33.17
N PHE A 57 -14.90 9.42 32.59
CA PHE A 57 -14.92 10.77 32.03
C PHE A 57 -14.81 11.88 33.09
N GLU A 58 -14.89 11.54 34.38
CA GLU A 58 -14.67 12.49 35.48
C GLU A 58 -13.19 12.94 35.58
N LYS A 59 -12.26 12.20 34.98
CA LYS A 59 -10.83 12.54 35.02
C LYS A 59 -10.37 13.17 33.70
N PRO A 60 -9.63 14.29 33.75
CA PRO A 60 -9.08 14.91 32.55
C PRO A 60 -8.05 13.96 31.90
N TYR A 61 -8.19 13.74 30.59
CA TYR A 61 -7.27 12.92 29.81
C TYR A 61 -6.25 13.79 29.05
N ARG A 62 -4.98 13.35 29.06
CA ARG A 62 -3.90 14.00 28.31
C ARG A 62 -3.56 13.20 27.06
N TRP A 63 -3.97 13.73 25.92
CA TRP A 63 -3.66 13.18 24.60
C TRP A 63 -2.17 13.29 24.26
N ARG A 64 -1.58 12.21 23.75
CA ARG A 64 -0.28 12.22 23.06
C ARG A 64 -0.44 12.71 21.63
N VAL A 65 -1.50 12.27 20.96
CA VAL A 65 -1.93 12.75 19.65
C VAL A 65 -3.31 13.36 19.79
N ALA A 66 -3.37 14.70 19.75
CA ALA A 66 -4.66 15.39 19.79
C ALA A 66 -5.52 15.03 18.55
N PRO A 67 -6.86 14.95 18.67
CA PRO A 67 -7.75 14.65 17.53
C PRO A 67 -7.55 15.59 16.33
N GLY A 68 -7.26 16.87 16.59
CA GLY A 68 -6.95 17.83 15.52
C GLY A 68 -5.63 17.54 14.77
N ILE A 69 -4.66 16.88 15.41
CA ILE A 69 -3.44 16.39 14.76
C ILE A 69 -3.76 15.14 13.94
N ALA A 70 -4.55 14.21 14.49
CA ALA A 70 -4.97 13.00 13.79
C ALA A 70 -5.72 13.33 12.48
N LEU A 71 -6.68 14.25 12.52
CA LEU A 71 -7.40 14.72 11.32
C LEU A 71 -6.47 15.31 10.26
N ARG A 72 -5.45 16.07 10.66
CA ARG A 72 -4.44 16.59 9.71
C ARG A 72 -3.57 15.48 9.15
N ALA A 73 -3.19 14.49 9.97
CA ALA A 73 -2.40 13.35 9.55
C ALA A 73 -3.18 12.46 8.57
N GLU A 74 -4.48 12.27 8.76
CA GLU A 74 -5.36 11.55 7.83
C GLU A 74 -5.40 12.24 6.45
N LYS A 75 -5.69 13.54 6.42
CA LYS A 75 -5.69 14.31 5.16
C LYS A 75 -4.33 14.28 4.46
N ALA A 76 -3.25 14.40 5.23
CA ALA A 76 -1.90 14.34 4.69
C ALA A 76 -1.57 12.93 4.16
N LEU A 77 -2.01 11.87 4.83
CA LEU A 77 -1.84 10.49 4.40
C LEU A 77 -2.51 10.25 3.04
N GLU A 78 -3.77 10.66 2.88
CA GLU A 78 -4.50 10.51 1.62
C GLU A 78 -3.84 11.29 0.48
N LEU A 79 -3.34 12.51 0.78
CA LEU A 79 -2.58 13.28 -0.20
C LEU A 79 -1.29 12.56 -0.63
N GLN A 80 -0.53 11.98 0.32
CA GLN A 80 0.71 11.28 -0.03
C GLN A 80 0.43 9.97 -0.79
N LYS A 81 -0.62 9.22 -0.44
CA LYS A 81 -1.06 8.05 -1.22
C LYS A 81 -1.42 8.42 -2.64
N LYS A 82 -2.17 9.52 -2.82
CA LYS A 82 -2.52 10.04 -4.15
C LYS A 82 -1.27 10.38 -4.97
N LYS A 83 -0.34 11.15 -4.38
CA LYS A 83 0.94 11.49 -5.01
C LYS A 83 1.74 10.25 -5.42
N ARG A 84 1.83 9.25 -4.54
CA ARG A 84 2.50 7.98 -4.82
C ARG A 84 1.88 7.28 -6.03
N ASN A 85 0.55 7.18 -6.06
CA ASN A 85 -0.18 6.51 -7.13
C ASN A 85 -0.04 7.26 -8.46
N GLU A 86 -0.09 8.59 -8.44
CA GLU A 86 0.14 9.43 -9.62
C GLU A 86 1.56 9.22 -10.15
N LEU A 87 2.58 9.30 -9.29
CA LEU A 87 3.97 9.07 -9.69
C LEU A 87 4.18 7.67 -10.29
N LEU A 88 3.70 6.62 -9.62
CA LEU A 88 3.82 5.26 -10.13
C LEU A 88 3.09 5.06 -11.46
N HIS A 89 1.93 5.70 -11.64
CA HIS A 89 1.18 5.62 -12.88
C HIS A 89 1.92 6.34 -14.02
N ASP A 90 2.42 7.54 -13.78
CA ASP A 90 3.14 8.34 -14.76
C ASP A 90 4.40 7.61 -15.22
N LEU A 91 5.21 7.12 -14.27
CA LEU A 91 6.41 6.32 -14.56
C LEU A 91 6.10 5.03 -15.31
N TYR A 92 5.04 4.31 -14.91
CA TYR A 92 4.61 3.11 -15.63
C TYR A 92 4.20 3.43 -17.07
N THR A 93 3.48 4.52 -17.27
CA THR A 93 3.03 4.96 -18.61
C THR A 93 4.21 5.31 -19.49
N GLU A 94 5.22 5.99 -18.95
CA GLU A 94 6.47 6.29 -19.65
C GLU A 94 7.21 5.01 -20.06
N ILE A 95 7.37 4.05 -19.15
CA ILE A 95 8.02 2.77 -19.44
C ILE A 95 7.30 2.00 -20.55
N MET A 96 5.97 1.96 -20.50
CA MET A 96 5.16 1.27 -21.51
C MET A 96 5.27 1.96 -22.88
N ARG A 97 5.28 3.31 -22.90
CA ARG A 97 5.47 4.10 -24.13
C ARG A 97 6.84 3.86 -24.75
N GLU A 98 7.91 3.89 -23.97
CA GLU A 98 9.28 3.64 -24.44
C GLU A 98 9.45 2.23 -25.02
N ARG A 99 8.70 1.26 -24.50
CA ARG A 99 8.73 -0.14 -24.96
C ARG A 99 7.77 -0.43 -26.11
N GLY A 100 6.99 0.55 -26.58
CA GLY A 100 6.00 0.35 -27.64
C GLY A 100 4.86 -0.61 -27.25
N LEU A 101 4.63 -0.84 -25.95
CA LEU A 101 3.56 -1.68 -25.45
C LEU A 101 2.26 -0.86 -25.34
N PRO A 102 1.08 -1.43 -25.64
CA PRO A 102 -0.14 -0.66 -25.67
C PRO A 102 -0.49 -0.13 -24.27
N GLU A 103 -0.71 1.17 -24.22
CA GLU A 103 -1.10 1.93 -23.04
C GLU A 103 -2.42 1.39 -22.49
N LYS A 104 -2.47 1.02 -21.20
CA LYS A 104 -3.76 0.96 -20.51
C LYS A 104 -4.15 2.41 -20.27
N ALA A 105 -5.09 2.91 -21.08
CA ALA A 105 -5.67 4.23 -20.92
C ALA A 105 -5.95 4.47 -19.43
N ARG A 106 -5.46 5.60 -18.90
CA ARG A 106 -5.82 6.13 -17.59
C ARG A 106 -7.29 5.85 -17.37
N PRO A 107 -7.74 5.11 -16.32
CA PRO A 107 -9.08 5.33 -15.86
C PRO A 107 -9.07 6.77 -15.38
N VAL A 108 -9.40 7.69 -16.28
CA VAL A 108 -9.91 8.99 -15.88
C VAL A 108 -11.06 8.57 -14.99
N ALA A 109 -10.89 8.74 -13.69
CA ALA A 109 -12.00 8.74 -12.78
C ALA A 109 -12.89 9.89 -13.27
N LYS A 110 -13.77 9.58 -14.23
CA LYS A 110 -15.04 10.27 -14.34
C LYS A 110 -15.60 10.19 -12.94
N ALA A 111 -16.05 11.32 -12.43
CA ALA A 111 -16.66 11.46 -11.11
C ALA A 111 -18.02 10.73 -11.03
N ALA A 112 -18.07 9.46 -11.42
CA ALA A 112 -19.23 8.59 -11.47
C ALA A 112 -18.75 7.12 -11.44
N ASP A 113 -18.23 6.71 -10.29
CA ASP A 113 -18.41 5.36 -9.73
C ASP A 113 -17.62 5.32 -8.41
N VAL A 114 -18.25 5.86 -7.37
CA VAL A 114 -17.90 5.51 -6.00
C VAL A 114 -18.35 4.06 -5.83
N PRO A 115 -17.46 3.10 -5.53
CA PRO A 115 -17.91 1.75 -5.21
C PRO A 115 -18.91 1.82 -4.06
N SER A 116 -20.07 1.17 -4.23
CA SER A 116 -21.09 1.05 -3.18
C SER A 116 -20.41 0.59 -1.88
N PRO A 117 -20.86 1.02 -0.69
CA PRO A 117 -20.32 0.55 0.59
C PRO A 117 -20.16 -0.98 0.66
N GLU A 118 -21.09 -1.72 0.04
CA GLU A 118 -21.04 -3.19 -0.08
C GLU A 118 -19.85 -3.68 -0.91
N GLN A 119 -19.51 -2.99 -2.00
CA GLN A 119 -18.35 -3.32 -2.84
C GLN A 119 -17.04 -2.99 -2.14
N VAL A 120 -17.01 -1.94 -1.32
CA VAL A 120 -15.84 -1.60 -0.50
C VAL A 120 -15.63 -2.67 0.57
N GLU A 121 -16.69 -3.15 1.21
CA GLU A 121 -16.64 -4.22 2.22
C GLU A 121 -16.19 -5.56 1.61
N GLU A 122 -16.69 -5.89 0.42
CA GLU A 122 -16.29 -7.09 -0.32
C GLU A 122 -14.82 -7.05 -0.75
N LEU A 123 -14.35 -5.90 -1.28
CA LEU A 123 -12.95 -5.71 -1.64
C LEU A 123 -12.01 -5.71 -0.42
N THR A 124 -12.48 -5.18 0.72
CA THR A 124 -11.72 -5.21 1.98
C THR A 124 -11.60 -6.64 2.51
N THR A 125 -12.66 -7.42 2.39
CA THR A 125 -12.69 -8.83 2.79
C THR A 125 -11.78 -9.68 1.91
N GLN A 126 -11.86 -9.53 0.58
CA GLN A 126 -10.99 -10.22 -0.37
C GLN A 126 -9.50 -9.87 -0.15
N PHE A 127 -9.20 -8.61 0.17
CA PHE A 127 -7.84 -8.19 0.49
C PHE A 127 -7.34 -8.78 1.83
N ALA A 128 -8.20 -8.88 2.83
CA ALA A 128 -7.87 -9.50 4.12
C ALA A 128 -7.60 -11.01 3.98
N GLU A 129 -8.38 -11.70 3.16
CA GLU A 129 -8.18 -13.12 2.84
C GLU A 129 -6.89 -13.36 2.06
N ALA A 130 -6.60 -12.56 1.02
CA ALA A 130 -5.35 -12.64 0.27
C ALA A 130 -4.11 -12.38 1.15
N MET A 131 -4.21 -11.47 2.12
CA MET A 131 -3.14 -11.22 3.08
C MET A 131 -2.97 -12.34 4.12
N LYS A 132 -4.04 -13.09 4.41
CA LYS A 132 -4.01 -14.27 5.29
C LYS A 132 -3.35 -15.45 4.57
N GLU A 133 -3.73 -15.69 3.32
CA GLU A 133 -3.09 -16.69 2.44
C GLU A 133 -1.60 -16.38 2.22
N PHE A 134 -1.24 -15.11 2.00
CA PHE A 134 0.16 -14.71 1.85
C PHE A 134 0.98 -14.93 3.12
N LYS A 135 0.40 -14.69 4.30
CA LYS A 135 1.05 -15.01 5.58
C LYS A 135 1.20 -16.52 5.78
N GLN A 136 0.19 -17.28 5.41
CA GLN A 136 0.18 -18.74 5.54
C GLN A 136 1.22 -19.40 4.62
N TRP A 137 1.32 -18.94 3.37
CA TRP A 137 2.38 -19.32 2.43
C TRP A 137 3.78 -19.00 2.96
N LYS A 138 3.94 -17.85 3.65
CA LYS A 138 5.22 -17.45 4.23
C LYS A 138 5.63 -18.31 5.44
N THR A 139 4.66 -18.84 6.19
CA THR A 139 4.91 -19.77 7.29
C THR A 139 5.18 -21.20 6.80
N GLU A 140 4.53 -21.65 5.73
CA GLU A 140 4.75 -22.99 5.16
C GLU A 140 6.04 -23.05 4.30
N GLY A 141 6.49 -21.93 3.73
CA GLY A 141 7.75 -21.84 2.98
C GLY A 141 9.03 -21.77 3.82
N GLN A 142 8.94 -21.80 5.16
CA GLN A 142 10.09 -21.73 6.07
C GLN A 142 10.61 -23.09 6.58
N GLU A 143 9.97 -24.21 6.21
CA GLU A 143 10.43 -25.57 6.60
C GLU A 143 11.35 -26.28 5.59
N ALA A 144 11.65 -25.68 4.44
CA ALA A 144 12.57 -26.28 3.47
C ALA A 144 13.96 -25.61 3.49
N SER A 145 14.71 -25.80 4.58
CA SER A 145 16.18 -25.73 4.51
C SER A 145 16.75 -27.13 4.26
N PRO A 146 17.73 -27.28 3.35
CA PRO A 146 18.25 -28.58 2.94
C PRO A 146 19.03 -29.25 4.09
N PRO A 147 19.03 -30.59 4.20
CA PRO A 147 19.92 -31.26 5.12
C PRO A 147 21.38 -31.04 4.67
N ASN A 148 22.18 -30.52 5.60
CA ASN A 148 23.64 -30.49 5.52
C ASN A 148 24.15 -31.89 5.16
N SER A 149 24.68 -32.02 3.94
CA SER A 149 25.55 -33.13 3.59
C SER A 149 26.95 -32.81 4.12
N SER A 150 27.25 -33.21 5.35
CA SER A 150 28.62 -33.30 5.84
C SER A 150 28.97 -34.77 6.02
N ALA A 151 29.79 -35.25 5.09
CA ALA A 151 30.45 -36.54 5.16
C ALA A 151 31.44 -36.58 6.33
N ALA A 152 31.38 -37.65 7.11
CA ALA A 152 32.51 -38.32 7.78
C ALA A 152 32.05 -39.73 8.18
#